data_AF-A0A512DW09-F1
#
_entry.id   AF-A0A512DW09-F1
#
_cell.length_a   1.000
_cell.length_b   1.000
_cell.length_c   1.000
_cell.angle_alpha   90.00
_cell.angle_beta   90.00
_cell.angle_gamma   90.00
#
_symmetry.space_group_name_H-M   'P 1'
#
loop_
_entity.id
_entity.type
_entity.pdbx_description
1 polymer ?
#
loop_
_entity_poly.entity_id
_entity_poly.type
_entity_poly.pdbx_seq_one_letter_code
_entity_poly.pdbx_strand_id
1 'polypeptide(L)'
;MANVTFKSPVMAKDVTLYAVAGDRGTLLALAKEHKLPIPFDCGDGNCGSCLVEIKHLGTNKPYGLALTEKEKEMLRQLGKITPAEIENAETNDMPPRYRLACQYFVRDEDIAVIFAGDETLPKARPALSTAVKSYKGGLEIASVEEFLGYAVKVEEDAAIHFEELAVEMAKVGNKEISELFTQLGEYSRLHLAEAKKRAGSVDVSCFMPGDHVWPDLATPERTALWAGDPSLSRLDALKAALHGEKLGFEFYLTVAGHTKDAEIETLAKEFVKEESEHVAILERWIEREEAARKLALA
;
A
#
# COMPACT_ATOMS: atom_id res chain seq x y z
N MET A 1 -15.62 -13.71 6.84
CA MET A 1 -14.90 -12.59 6.21
C MET A 1 -14.02 -13.19 5.14
N ALA A 2 -14.07 -12.67 3.93
CA ALA A 2 -13.30 -13.19 2.80
C ALA A 2 -11.98 -12.43 2.64
N ASN A 3 -10.89 -13.17 2.45
CA ASN A 3 -9.62 -12.58 2.03
C ASN A 3 -9.58 -12.47 0.50
N VAL A 4 -9.50 -11.25 -0.01
CA VAL A 4 -9.36 -10.98 -1.45
C VAL A 4 -7.95 -10.49 -1.72
N THR A 5 -7.12 -11.34 -2.34
CA THR A 5 -5.73 -11.02 -2.68
C THR A 5 -5.62 -10.58 -4.13
N PHE A 6 -5.29 -9.30 -4.37
CA PHE A 6 -5.07 -8.75 -5.70
C PHE A 6 -3.62 -8.92 -6.14
N LYS A 7 -3.43 -9.43 -7.35
CA LYS A 7 -2.13 -9.67 -7.98
C LYS A 7 -2.10 -9.09 -9.39
N SER A 8 -1.08 -8.31 -9.69
CA SER A 8 -0.88 -7.80 -11.05
C SER A 8 0.60 -7.56 -11.36
N PRO A 9 1.05 -7.75 -12.61
CA PRO A 9 2.38 -7.34 -13.05
C PRO A 9 2.64 -5.82 -12.93
N VAL A 10 1.59 -5.00 -12.92
CA VAL A 10 1.70 -3.55 -12.68
C VAL A 10 1.57 -3.19 -11.21
N MET A 11 1.47 -4.18 -10.30
CA MET A 11 1.44 -3.92 -8.87
C MET A 11 2.77 -4.26 -8.23
N ALA A 12 3.17 -3.41 -7.30
CA ALA A 12 4.43 -3.49 -6.59
C ALA A 12 4.45 -4.63 -5.55
N LYS A 13 3.28 -4.97 -4.99
CA LYS A 13 3.06 -6.08 -4.04
C LYS A 13 1.65 -6.66 -4.20
N ASP A 14 1.48 -7.90 -3.79
CA ASP A 14 0.15 -8.50 -3.62
C ASP A 14 -0.58 -7.78 -2.46
N VAL A 15 -1.77 -7.27 -2.72
CA VAL A 15 -2.57 -6.57 -1.70
C VAL A 15 -3.72 -7.48 -1.28
N THR A 16 -3.81 -7.82 0.01
CA THR A 16 -4.93 -8.61 0.55
C THR A 16 -5.88 -7.70 1.32
N LEU A 17 -7.14 -7.70 0.91
CA LEU A 17 -8.22 -6.91 1.51
C LEU A 17 -9.24 -7.84 2.16
N TYR A 18 -9.83 -7.38 3.26
CA TYR A 18 -10.89 -8.11 3.95
C TYR A 18 -12.25 -7.63 3.46
N ALA A 19 -12.98 -8.50 2.77
CA ALA A 19 -14.33 -8.20 2.33
C ALA A 19 -15.34 -8.75 3.35
N VAL A 20 -16.23 -7.88 3.82
CA VAL A 20 -17.34 -8.25 4.71
C VAL A 20 -18.44 -8.90 3.87
N ALA A 21 -18.74 -10.17 4.16
CA ALA A 21 -19.80 -10.91 3.49
C ALA A 21 -21.16 -10.23 3.72
N GLY A 22 -21.77 -9.70 2.65
CA GLY A 22 -23.06 -8.99 2.71
C GLY A 22 -23.00 -7.52 2.28
N ASP A 23 -21.80 -6.96 2.16
CA ASP A 23 -21.62 -5.69 1.46
C ASP A 23 -21.86 -5.91 -0.04
N ARG A 24 -22.76 -5.14 -0.66
CA ARG A 24 -23.19 -5.35 -2.05
C ARG A 24 -22.15 -4.86 -3.08
N GLY A 25 -20.90 -4.68 -2.66
CA GLY A 25 -19.79 -4.23 -3.48
C GLY A 25 -19.35 -5.28 -4.50
N THR A 26 -19.05 -4.83 -5.71
CA THR A 26 -18.37 -5.64 -6.74
C THR A 26 -16.86 -5.62 -6.52
N LEU A 27 -16.12 -6.57 -7.10
CA LEU A 27 -14.65 -6.55 -7.06
C LEU A 27 -14.08 -5.22 -7.58
N LEU A 28 -14.70 -4.63 -8.61
CA LEU A 28 -14.31 -3.32 -9.11
C LEU A 28 -14.55 -2.21 -8.09
N ALA A 29 -15.65 -2.25 -7.33
CA ALA A 29 -15.90 -1.26 -6.29
C ALA A 29 -14.85 -1.34 -5.17
N LEU A 30 -14.55 -2.56 -4.71
CA LEU A 30 -13.50 -2.81 -3.71
C LEU A 30 -12.12 -2.35 -4.21
N ALA A 31 -11.79 -2.63 -5.48
CA ALA A 31 -10.55 -2.16 -6.08
C ALA A 31 -10.48 -0.64 -6.15
N LYS A 32 -11.56 0.06 -6.50
CA LYS A 32 -11.61 1.52 -6.56
C LYS A 32 -11.44 2.17 -5.18
N GLU A 33 -12.11 1.63 -4.17
CA GLU A 33 -12.01 2.12 -2.79
C GLU A 33 -10.57 2.08 -2.27
N HIS A 34 -9.83 1.01 -2.62
CA HIS A 34 -8.44 0.82 -2.25
C HIS A 34 -7.43 1.25 -3.33
N LYS A 35 -7.87 2.04 -4.32
CA LYS A 35 -7.04 2.61 -5.40
C LYS A 35 -6.18 1.58 -6.16
N LEU A 36 -6.70 0.37 -6.35
CA LEU A 36 -6.03 -0.70 -7.09
C LEU A 36 -6.18 -0.50 -8.62
N PRO A 37 -5.12 -0.72 -9.42
CA PRO A 37 -5.06 -0.34 -10.83
C PRO A 37 -5.73 -1.35 -11.77
N ILE A 38 -6.98 -1.75 -11.50
CA ILE A 38 -7.76 -2.60 -12.42
C ILE A 38 -8.28 -1.72 -13.57
N PRO A 39 -7.99 -2.04 -14.84
CA PRO A 39 -8.54 -1.29 -15.98
C PRO A 39 -10.07 -1.36 -16.01
N PHE A 40 -10.74 -0.23 -16.26
CA PHE A 40 -12.19 -0.21 -16.44
C PHE A 40 -12.59 0.94 -17.37
N ASP A 41 -13.48 0.67 -18.34
CA ASP A 41 -14.04 1.70 -19.21
C ASP A 41 -15.52 1.98 -18.93
N CYS A 42 -16.31 0.92 -18.73
CA CYS A 42 -17.77 1.00 -18.68
C CYS A 42 -18.37 0.69 -17.30
N GLY A 43 -17.76 -0.22 -16.52
CA GLY A 43 -18.24 -0.59 -15.18
C GLY A 43 -19.56 -1.39 -15.14
N ASP A 44 -20.13 -1.75 -16.28
CA ASP A 44 -21.47 -2.36 -16.40
C ASP A 44 -21.49 -3.70 -17.18
N GLY A 45 -20.31 -4.21 -17.53
CA GLY A 45 -20.12 -5.50 -18.21
C GLY A 45 -20.10 -5.42 -19.73
N ASN A 46 -20.18 -4.22 -20.34
CA ASN A 46 -20.30 -4.06 -21.79
C ASN A 46 -18.98 -3.95 -22.57
N CYS A 47 -17.84 -3.75 -21.89
CA CYS A 47 -16.55 -3.42 -22.52
C CYS A 47 -15.47 -4.47 -22.32
N GLY A 48 -15.57 -5.30 -21.27
CA GLY A 48 -14.58 -6.35 -20.99
C GLY A 48 -13.24 -5.90 -20.41
N SER A 49 -13.00 -4.58 -20.26
CA SER A 49 -11.70 -4.02 -19.83
C SER A 49 -11.29 -4.46 -18.43
N CYS A 50 -12.26 -4.69 -17.54
CA CYS A 50 -12.02 -5.17 -16.16
C CYS A 50 -11.91 -6.70 -16.06
N LEU A 51 -11.28 -7.33 -17.07
CA LEU A 51 -11.06 -8.77 -17.10
C LEU A 51 -10.10 -9.19 -15.98
N VAL A 52 -10.55 -10.16 -15.17
CA VAL A 52 -9.78 -10.73 -14.07
C VAL A 52 -9.83 -12.25 -14.11
N GLU A 53 -8.75 -12.89 -13.65
CA GLU A 53 -8.71 -14.32 -13.38
C GLU A 53 -8.90 -14.54 -11.87
N ILE A 54 -9.83 -15.41 -11.51
CA ILE A 54 -10.15 -15.74 -10.11
C ILE A 54 -9.58 -17.11 -9.77
N LYS A 55 -8.74 -17.17 -8.74
CA LYS A 55 -8.24 -18.41 -8.14
C LYS A 55 -8.77 -18.54 -6.72
N HIS A 56 -9.57 -19.56 -6.45
CA HIS A 56 -10.01 -19.87 -5.09
C HIS A 56 -8.85 -20.50 -4.31
N LEU A 57 -8.56 -19.95 -3.12
CA LEU A 57 -7.43 -20.38 -2.28
C LEU A 57 -7.83 -21.41 -1.20
N GLY A 58 -9.13 -21.60 -0.96
CA GLY A 58 -9.66 -22.55 0.01
C GLY A 58 -9.78 -23.99 -0.49
N THR A 59 -9.89 -24.95 0.43
CA THR A 59 -10.18 -26.37 0.18
C THR A 59 -11.66 -26.69 0.00
N ASN A 60 -12.54 -25.72 0.24
CA ASN A 60 -13.99 -25.88 0.08
C ASN A 60 -14.42 -25.72 -1.39
N LYS A 61 -15.54 -26.35 -1.75
CA LYS A 61 -16.15 -26.19 -3.07
C LYS A 61 -16.49 -24.70 -3.28
N PRO A 62 -16.11 -24.09 -4.42
CA PRO A 62 -16.40 -22.69 -4.68
C PRO A 62 -17.91 -22.46 -4.67
N TYR A 63 -18.33 -21.28 -4.21
CA TYR A 63 -19.74 -20.94 -4.16
C TYR A 63 -20.33 -20.83 -5.56
N GLY A 64 -21.55 -21.35 -5.73
CA GLY A 64 -22.28 -21.25 -6.99
C GLY A 64 -22.60 -19.80 -7.32
N LEU A 65 -22.27 -19.38 -8.55
CA LEU A 65 -22.34 -17.99 -8.99
C LEU A 65 -23.03 -17.90 -10.35
N ALA A 66 -24.06 -17.06 -10.45
CA ALA A 66 -24.70 -16.74 -11.71
C ALA A 66 -23.81 -15.78 -12.54
N LEU A 67 -23.63 -16.10 -13.82
CA LEU A 67 -23.07 -15.19 -14.81
C LEU A 67 -24.22 -14.39 -15.44
N THR A 68 -24.06 -13.07 -15.58
CA THR A 68 -25.03 -12.28 -16.33
C THR A 68 -24.87 -12.56 -17.83
N GLU A 69 -25.95 -12.43 -18.61
CA GLU A 69 -25.88 -12.61 -20.08
C GLU A 69 -24.82 -11.73 -20.75
N LYS A 70 -24.67 -10.49 -20.24
CA LYS A 70 -23.67 -9.54 -20.70
C LYS A 70 -22.24 -10.03 -20.44
N GLU A 71 -21.98 -10.55 -19.24
CA GLU A 71 -20.68 -11.11 -18.88
C GLU A 71 -20.34 -12.34 -19.74
N LYS A 72 -21.31 -13.23 -19.99
CA LYS A 72 -21.11 -14.43 -20.83
C LYS A 72 -20.75 -14.07 -22.26
N GLU A 73 -21.51 -13.18 -22.89
CA GLU A 73 -21.28 -12.76 -24.26
C GLU A 73 -19.89 -12.12 -24.40
N MET A 74 -19.52 -11.25 -23.46
CA MET A 74 -18.22 -10.57 -23.48
C MET A 74 -17.05 -11.55 -23.29
N LEU A 75 -17.12 -12.43 -22.29
CA LEU A 75 -16.07 -13.43 -22.05
C LEU A 75 -15.91 -14.40 -23.23
N ARG A 76 -17.01 -14.71 -23.93
CA ARG A 76 -17.00 -15.51 -25.17
C ARG A 76 -16.32 -14.76 -26.31
N GLN A 77 -16.65 -13.48 -26.53
CA GLN A 77 -16.03 -12.65 -27.57
C GLN A 77 -14.52 -12.47 -27.35
N LEU A 78 -14.09 -12.38 -26.08
CA LEU A 78 -12.68 -12.33 -25.70
C LEU A 78 -11.95 -13.69 -25.78
N GLY A 79 -12.67 -14.78 -26.06
CA GLY A 79 -12.12 -16.14 -26.14
C GLY A 79 -11.57 -16.67 -24.82
N LYS A 80 -12.03 -16.14 -23.68
CA LYS A 80 -11.53 -16.49 -22.35
C LYS A 80 -12.30 -17.63 -21.68
N ILE A 81 -13.52 -17.90 -22.15
CA ILE A 81 -14.33 -19.04 -21.70
C ILE A 81 -14.75 -19.90 -22.90
N THR A 82 -14.77 -21.20 -22.69
CA THR A 82 -15.22 -22.17 -23.69
C THR A 82 -16.74 -22.41 -23.60
N PRO A 83 -17.40 -22.87 -24.67
CA PRO A 83 -18.82 -23.26 -24.61
C PRO A 83 -19.13 -24.29 -23.52
N ALA A 84 -18.20 -25.22 -23.25
CA ALA A 84 -18.33 -26.22 -22.18
C ALA A 84 -18.25 -25.59 -20.78
N GLU A 85 -17.42 -24.56 -20.59
CA GLU A 85 -17.37 -23.81 -19.32
C GLU A 85 -18.63 -22.97 -19.10
N ILE A 86 -19.23 -22.42 -20.18
CA ILE A 86 -20.52 -21.73 -20.11
C ILE A 86 -21.61 -22.70 -19.67
N GLU A 87 -21.72 -23.86 -20.34
CA GLU A 87 -22.72 -24.87 -20.02
C GLU A 87 -22.55 -25.39 -18.57
N ASN A 88 -21.30 -25.60 -18.14
CA ASN A 88 -21.00 -26.02 -16.77
C ASN A 88 -21.36 -24.95 -15.73
N ALA A 89 -21.18 -23.67 -16.07
CA ALA A 89 -21.60 -22.56 -15.22
C ALA A 89 -23.12 -22.42 -15.12
N GLU A 90 -23.85 -22.67 -16.22
CA GLU A 90 -25.32 -22.61 -16.25
C GLU A 90 -25.98 -23.83 -15.59
N THR A 91 -25.39 -25.02 -15.75
CA THR A 91 -26.02 -26.28 -15.34
C THR A 91 -25.58 -26.73 -13.95
N ASN A 92 -24.32 -26.51 -13.59
CA ASN A 92 -23.72 -26.99 -12.34
C ASN A 92 -23.35 -25.86 -11.37
N ASP A 93 -23.75 -24.61 -11.69
CA ASP A 93 -23.40 -23.40 -10.94
C ASP A 93 -21.88 -23.23 -10.72
N MET A 94 -21.04 -23.78 -11.58
CA MET A 94 -19.59 -23.74 -11.39
C MET A 94 -18.99 -22.43 -11.91
N PRO A 95 -18.27 -21.64 -11.09
CA PRO A 95 -17.71 -20.38 -11.55
C PRO A 95 -16.60 -20.61 -12.59
N PRO A 96 -16.59 -19.86 -13.71
CA PRO A 96 -15.50 -19.91 -14.68
C PRO A 96 -14.25 -19.20 -14.13
N ARG A 97 -13.09 -19.55 -14.68
CA ARG A 97 -11.78 -19.03 -14.25
C ARG A 97 -11.62 -17.53 -14.52
N TYR A 98 -12.17 -17.05 -15.63
CA TYR A 98 -12.14 -15.64 -16.02
C TYR A 98 -13.49 -14.98 -15.75
N ARG A 99 -13.45 -13.77 -15.18
CA ARG A 99 -14.62 -12.98 -14.78
C ARG A 99 -14.40 -11.51 -15.12
N LEU A 100 -15.48 -10.73 -15.12
CA LEU A 100 -15.41 -9.28 -15.15
C LEU A 100 -15.54 -8.74 -13.73
N ALA A 101 -14.54 -7.97 -13.26
CA ALA A 101 -14.52 -7.45 -11.89
C ALA A 101 -15.75 -6.58 -11.56
N CYS A 102 -16.36 -5.94 -12.56
CA CYS A 102 -17.57 -5.13 -12.39
C CYS A 102 -18.86 -5.94 -12.21
N GLN A 103 -18.86 -7.23 -12.54
CA GLN A 103 -20.02 -8.14 -12.41
C GLN A 103 -19.81 -9.18 -11.30
N TYR A 104 -18.60 -9.27 -10.75
CA TYR A 104 -18.27 -10.21 -9.68
C TYR A 104 -18.62 -9.64 -8.31
N PHE A 105 -19.50 -10.34 -7.59
CA PHE A 105 -19.81 -10.05 -6.18
C PHE A 105 -18.95 -10.91 -5.27
N VAL A 106 -18.24 -10.27 -4.34
CA VAL A 106 -17.39 -10.97 -3.37
C VAL A 106 -18.27 -11.72 -2.39
N ARG A 107 -18.00 -13.02 -2.24
CA ARG A 107 -18.66 -13.89 -1.25
C ARG A 107 -17.70 -14.22 -0.12
N ASP A 108 -18.17 -14.94 0.89
CA ASP A 108 -17.35 -15.39 2.03
C ASP A 108 -16.39 -16.53 1.64
N GLU A 109 -15.47 -16.24 0.73
CA GLU A 109 -14.45 -17.16 0.21
C GLU A 109 -13.11 -16.47 -0.01
N ASP A 110 -12.02 -17.16 0.30
CA ASP A 110 -10.67 -16.67 0.07
C ASP A 110 -10.31 -16.82 -1.41
N ILE A 111 -10.06 -15.69 -2.09
CA ILE A 111 -9.78 -15.64 -3.52
C ILE A 111 -8.53 -14.82 -3.83
N ALA A 112 -7.79 -15.23 -4.86
CA ALA A 112 -6.79 -14.42 -5.51
C ALA A 112 -7.31 -13.90 -6.86
N VAL A 113 -7.27 -12.58 -7.04
CA VAL A 113 -7.70 -11.85 -8.23
C VAL A 113 -6.46 -11.46 -9.02
N ILE A 114 -6.26 -12.06 -10.19
CA ILE A 114 -5.10 -11.83 -11.04
C ILE A 114 -5.52 -11.02 -12.27
N PHE A 115 -4.82 -9.93 -12.58
CA PHE A 115 -5.14 -9.06 -13.71
C PHE A 115 -3.90 -8.47 -14.36
N ALA A 116 -4.01 -8.10 -15.64
CA ALA A 116 -2.88 -7.59 -16.43
C ALA A 116 -2.42 -6.20 -15.94
N GLY A 117 -3.36 -5.37 -15.51
CA GLY A 117 -3.11 -3.98 -15.11
C GLY A 117 -3.29 -3.00 -16.26
N ASP A 118 -3.33 -1.71 -15.96
CA ASP A 118 -3.35 -0.66 -16.99
C ASP A 118 -1.97 -0.55 -17.64
N GLU A 119 -1.86 -0.93 -18.91
CA GLU A 119 -0.60 -0.93 -19.67
C GLU A 119 -0.06 0.49 -19.95
N THR A 120 -0.87 1.53 -19.73
CA THR A 120 -0.41 2.93 -19.80
C THR A 120 0.39 3.35 -18.57
N LEU A 121 0.26 2.61 -17.46
CA LEU A 121 1.08 2.79 -16.28
C LEU A 121 2.42 2.06 -16.47
N PRO A 122 3.55 2.66 -16.08
CA PRO A 122 4.82 1.94 -16.08
C PRO A 122 4.67 0.70 -15.19
N LYS A 123 5.22 -0.45 -15.62
CA LYS A 123 5.25 -1.67 -14.78
C LYS A 123 5.74 -1.28 -13.40
N ALA A 124 4.89 -1.46 -12.37
CA ALA A 124 5.25 -1.03 -11.04
C ALA A 124 6.59 -1.63 -10.66
N ARG A 125 7.46 -0.73 -10.21
CA ARG A 125 8.66 -1.16 -9.51
C ARG A 125 8.22 -1.87 -8.25
N PRO A 126 8.90 -2.94 -7.86
CA PRO A 126 8.50 -3.75 -6.73
C PRO A 126 8.47 -2.93 -5.45
N ALA A 127 7.43 -3.14 -4.64
CA ALA A 127 7.25 -2.39 -3.41
C ALA A 127 8.35 -2.79 -2.44
N LEU A 128 8.83 -1.81 -1.68
CA LEU A 128 9.61 -2.06 -0.47
C LEU A 128 8.83 -3.04 0.41
N SER A 129 9.32 -4.28 0.48
CA SER A 129 8.75 -5.28 1.36
C SER A 129 9.63 -5.39 2.60
N THR A 130 8.97 -5.41 3.76
CA THR A 130 9.49 -5.58 5.12
C THR A 130 10.20 -6.94 5.36
N ALA A 131 10.44 -7.73 4.30
CA ALA A 131 11.02 -9.06 4.36
C ALA A 131 12.30 -9.15 3.51
N VAL A 132 13.36 -8.51 4.02
CA VAL A 132 14.74 -8.75 3.61
C VAL A 132 15.08 -10.22 3.89
N LYS A 133 15.15 -11.04 2.83
CA LYS A 133 16.13 -12.16 2.67
C LYS A 133 16.07 -12.92 1.34
N SER A 134 15.15 -12.61 0.44
CA SER A 134 15.13 -13.28 -0.88
C SER A 134 14.63 -12.37 -2.01
N TYR A 135 15.08 -11.13 -2.04
CA TYR A 135 14.70 -10.19 -3.10
C TYR A 135 15.73 -10.21 -4.24
N LYS A 136 15.34 -10.78 -5.40
CA LYS A 136 16.17 -10.86 -6.63
C LYS A 136 15.74 -9.90 -7.75
N GLY A 137 14.73 -9.06 -7.53
CA GLY A 137 14.23 -8.11 -8.54
C GLY A 137 14.45 -6.66 -8.12
N GLY A 138 15.70 -6.28 -7.84
CA GLY A 138 16.06 -5.02 -7.17
C GLY A 138 15.42 -3.75 -7.74
N LEU A 139 15.12 -2.81 -6.85
CA LEU A 139 14.96 -1.40 -7.21
C LEU A 139 16.31 -0.92 -7.76
N GLU A 140 16.47 -0.93 -9.09
CA GLU A 140 17.63 -0.29 -9.73
C GLU A 140 17.30 1.19 -9.89
N ILE A 141 17.83 2.01 -8.97
CA ILE A 141 17.83 3.45 -9.12
C ILE A 141 18.90 3.77 -10.18
N ALA A 142 18.45 4.31 -11.30
CA ALA A 142 19.25 4.52 -12.51
C ALA A 142 20.14 5.76 -12.43
N SER A 143 19.82 6.73 -11.57
CA SER A 143 20.61 7.95 -11.41
C SER A 143 20.44 8.62 -10.05
N VAL A 144 21.34 9.56 -9.75
CA VAL A 144 21.30 10.37 -8.52
C VAL A 144 20.03 11.23 -8.48
N GLU A 145 19.59 11.74 -9.61
CA GLU A 145 18.35 12.52 -9.73
C GLU A 145 17.12 11.72 -9.35
N GLU A 146 17.06 10.47 -9.79
CA GLU A 146 15.97 9.56 -9.45
C GLU A 146 16.01 9.20 -7.96
N PHE A 147 17.19 8.96 -7.38
CA PHE A 147 17.36 8.77 -5.94
C PHE A 147 16.85 9.97 -5.14
N LEU A 148 17.25 11.18 -5.53
CA LEU A 148 16.86 12.41 -4.86
C LEU A 148 15.36 12.69 -5.01
N GLY A 149 14.75 12.29 -6.13
CA GLY A 149 13.30 12.37 -6.28
C GLY A 149 12.55 11.50 -5.27
N TYR A 150 13.03 10.27 -5.05
CA TYR A 150 12.50 9.41 -4.00
C TYR A 150 12.74 10.00 -2.60
N ALA A 151 13.95 10.47 -2.31
CA ALA A 151 14.27 11.09 -1.02
C ALA A 151 13.34 12.28 -0.74
N VAL A 152 13.14 13.18 -1.72
CA VAL A 152 12.19 14.30 -1.60
C VAL A 152 10.79 13.81 -1.21
N LYS A 153 10.32 12.70 -1.80
CA LYS A 153 9.01 12.14 -1.44
C LYS A 153 8.99 11.56 -0.03
N VAL A 154 10.00 10.77 0.36
CA VAL A 154 10.11 10.21 1.71
C VAL A 154 10.04 11.34 2.74
N GLU A 155 10.89 12.36 2.60
CA GLU A 155 10.96 13.47 3.55
C GLU A 155 9.68 14.32 3.57
N GLU A 156 9.03 14.51 2.42
CA GLU A 156 7.77 15.25 2.34
C GLU A 156 6.62 14.50 3.01
N ASP A 157 6.50 13.20 2.76
CA ASP A 157 5.47 12.36 3.37
C ASP A 157 5.69 12.21 4.88
N ALA A 158 6.94 12.04 5.32
CA ALA A 158 7.29 12.00 6.74
C ALA A 158 6.92 13.32 7.44
N ALA A 159 7.27 14.47 6.85
CA ALA A 159 6.94 15.78 7.40
C ALA A 159 5.41 15.97 7.53
N ILE A 160 4.65 15.66 6.48
CA ILE A 160 3.19 15.75 6.50
C ILE A 160 2.62 14.81 7.58
N HIS A 161 3.11 13.57 7.65
CA HIS A 161 2.65 12.58 8.63
C HIS A 161 2.86 13.07 10.07
N PHE A 162 4.05 13.60 10.39
CA PHE A 162 4.34 14.18 11.69
C PHE A 162 3.50 15.41 12.01
N GLU A 163 3.30 16.32 11.06
CA GLU A 163 2.45 17.50 11.22
C GLU A 163 1.00 17.10 11.53
N GLU A 164 0.46 16.11 10.84
CA GLU A 164 -0.88 15.55 11.10
C GLU A 164 -0.96 14.93 12.50
N LEU A 165 0.00 14.07 12.87
CA LEU A 165 0.04 13.46 14.20
C LEU A 165 0.18 14.52 15.30
N ALA A 166 0.97 15.57 15.09
CA ALA A 166 1.12 16.67 16.03
C ALA A 166 -0.21 17.37 16.29
N VAL A 167 -0.97 17.66 15.22
CA VAL A 167 -2.30 18.28 15.30
C VAL A 167 -3.28 17.39 16.05
N GLU A 168 -3.30 16.09 15.75
CA GLU A 168 -4.22 15.16 16.39
C GLU A 168 -3.90 14.96 17.88
N MET A 169 -2.62 14.90 18.24
CA MET A 169 -2.19 14.86 19.64
C MET A 169 -2.57 16.15 20.39
N ALA A 170 -2.49 17.31 19.74
CA ALA A 170 -2.92 18.57 20.34
C ALA A 170 -4.45 18.59 20.62
N LYS A 171 -5.26 18.06 19.70
CA LYS A 171 -6.73 18.00 19.84
C LYS A 171 -7.18 17.22 21.07
N VAL A 172 -6.46 16.15 21.42
CA VAL A 172 -6.74 15.32 22.60
C VAL A 172 -5.99 15.78 23.87
N GLY A 173 -5.27 16.90 23.81
CA GLY A 173 -4.56 17.48 24.95
C GLY A 173 -3.17 16.90 25.25
N ASN A 174 -2.65 16.02 24.38
CA ASN A 174 -1.34 15.39 24.51
C ASN A 174 -0.20 16.31 24.04
N LYS A 175 0.01 17.41 24.77
CA LYS A 175 0.99 18.47 24.40
C LYS A 175 2.41 17.95 24.20
N GLU A 176 2.89 17.09 25.09
CA GLU A 176 4.27 16.59 25.07
C GLU A 176 4.58 15.78 23.78
N ILE A 177 3.67 14.90 23.36
CA ILE A 177 3.86 14.12 22.12
C ILE A 177 3.58 15.00 20.88
N SER A 178 2.67 15.96 20.99
CA SER A 178 2.44 16.96 19.93
C SER A 178 3.70 17.79 19.66
N GLU A 179 4.42 18.21 20.70
CA GLU A 179 5.70 18.91 20.59
C GLU A 179 6.79 18.02 19.98
N LEU A 180 6.86 16.75 20.38
CA LEU A 180 7.77 15.77 19.77
C LEU A 180 7.53 15.64 18.26
N PHE A 181 6.28 15.43 17.84
CA PHE A 181 5.96 15.28 16.42
C PHE A 181 6.18 16.58 15.65
N THR A 182 5.90 17.74 16.24
CA THR A 182 6.29 19.03 15.64
C THR A 182 7.79 19.08 15.37
N GLN A 183 8.62 18.70 16.35
CA GLN A 183 10.07 18.70 16.21
C GLN A 183 10.57 17.72 15.14
N LEU A 184 10.02 16.51 15.09
CA LEU A 184 10.37 15.52 14.07
C LEU A 184 9.93 15.99 12.67
N GLY A 185 8.74 16.60 12.55
CA GLY A 185 8.29 17.21 11.30
C GLY A 185 9.21 18.34 10.84
N GLU A 186 9.70 19.18 11.76
CA GLU A 186 10.71 20.21 11.43
C GLU A 186 12.01 19.60 10.90
N TYR A 187 12.49 18.48 11.47
CA TYR A 187 13.66 17.76 10.95
C TYR A 187 13.42 17.22 9.54
N SER A 188 12.29 16.55 9.30
CA SER A 188 11.92 16.07 7.95
C SER A 188 11.81 17.24 6.95
N ARG A 189 11.32 18.42 7.36
CA ARG A 189 11.31 19.62 6.50
C ARG A 189 12.70 20.14 6.17
N LEU A 190 13.65 20.05 7.11
CA LEU A 190 15.05 20.41 6.86
C LEU A 190 15.71 19.44 5.88
N HIS A 191 15.52 18.13 6.07
CA HIS A 191 16.02 17.10 5.15
C HIS A 191 15.39 17.25 3.76
N LEU A 192 14.08 17.52 3.67
CA LEU A 192 13.39 17.83 2.43
C LEU A 192 14.02 19.02 1.69
N ALA A 193 14.32 20.10 2.42
CA ALA A 193 14.96 21.27 1.85
C ALA A 193 16.38 20.97 1.34
N GLU A 194 17.12 20.13 2.06
CA GLU A 194 18.45 19.67 1.64
C GLU A 194 18.38 18.76 0.42
N ALA A 195 17.47 17.78 0.39
CA ALA A 195 17.25 16.90 -0.75
C ALA A 195 16.84 17.70 -2.00
N LYS A 196 15.93 18.67 -1.87
CA LYS A 196 15.54 19.58 -2.96
C LYS A 196 16.72 20.43 -3.44
N LYS A 197 17.56 20.92 -2.52
CA LYS A 197 18.76 21.69 -2.89
C LYS A 197 19.77 20.83 -3.64
N ARG A 198 19.98 19.58 -3.21
CA ARG A 198 20.86 18.60 -3.89
C ARG A 198 20.31 18.20 -5.26
N ALA A 199 18.99 18.11 -5.42
CA ALA A 199 18.32 17.84 -6.71
C ALA A 199 18.43 19.00 -7.71
N GLY A 200 18.76 20.21 -7.26
CA GLY A 200 18.97 21.37 -8.12
C GLY A 200 17.72 21.77 -8.90
N SER A 201 17.83 21.85 -10.24
CA SER A 201 16.72 22.23 -11.13
C SER A 201 15.95 21.04 -11.69
N VAL A 202 16.23 19.82 -11.22
CA VAL A 202 15.56 18.62 -11.70
C VAL A 202 14.11 18.64 -11.22
N ASP A 203 13.18 18.43 -12.15
CA ASP A 203 11.79 18.19 -11.80
C ASP A 203 11.65 16.78 -11.22
N VAL A 204 11.84 16.67 -9.90
CA VAL A 204 11.73 15.41 -9.16
C VAL A 204 10.36 14.75 -9.28
N SER A 205 9.32 15.50 -9.67
CA SER A 205 7.97 14.94 -9.85
C SER A 205 7.90 13.91 -10.97
N CYS A 206 8.83 13.95 -11.93
CA CYS A 206 8.87 13.00 -13.04
C CYS A 206 9.41 11.61 -12.66
N PHE A 207 10.03 11.48 -11.48
CA PHE A 207 10.59 10.21 -10.98
C PHE A 207 9.73 9.58 -9.87
N MET A 208 8.58 10.18 -9.60
CA MET A 208 7.71 9.76 -8.53
C MET A 208 7.03 8.43 -8.86
N PRO A 209 7.09 7.43 -7.97
CA PRO A 209 6.35 6.20 -8.16
C PRO A 209 4.85 6.53 -8.05
N GLY A 210 4.01 5.90 -8.88
CA GLY A 210 2.56 6.07 -8.73
C GLY A 210 2.09 5.61 -7.34
N ASP A 211 0.99 6.18 -6.84
CA ASP A 211 0.44 5.92 -5.49
C ASP A 211 0.25 4.43 -5.14
N HIS A 212 0.10 3.56 -6.14
CA HIS A 212 -0.03 2.11 -5.97
C HIS A 212 1.28 1.39 -5.62
N VAL A 213 2.42 2.05 -5.81
CA VAL A 213 3.78 1.55 -5.56
C VAL A 213 4.34 2.10 -4.26
N TRP A 214 3.97 3.33 -3.91
CA TRP A 214 4.40 3.98 -2.68
C TRP A 214 3.53 3.54 -1.51
N PRO A 215 4.12 3.08 -0.38
CA PRO A 215 3.33 2.70 0.77
C PRO A 215 2.63 3.93 1.37
N ASP A 216 1.35 3.79 1.69
CA ASP A 216 0.65 4.79 2.51
C ASP A 216 1.19 4.72 3.94
N LEU A 217 1.60 5.88 4.47
CA LEU A 217 2.01 6.03 5.87
C LEU A 217 0.80 6.05 6.82
N ALA A 218 -0.42 6.09 6.29
CA ALA A 218 -1.62 5.87 7.07
C ALA A 218 -1.64 4.44 7.62
N THR A 219 -1.50 4.29 8.93
CA THR A 219 -1.74 2.99 9.56
C THR A 219 -3.23 2.68 9.58
N PRO A 220 -3.64 1.40 9.52
CA PRO A 220 -5.05 1.01 9.58
C PRO A 220 -5.78 1.60 10.81
N GLU A 221 -5.08 1.82 11.93
CA GLU A 221 -5.67 2.40 13.14
C GLU A 221 -6.09 3.88 12.98
N ARG A 222 -5.53 4.60 11.99
CA ARG A 222 -5.87 6.00 11.67
C ARG A 222 -7.34 6.18 11.25
N THR A 223 -8.00 5.11 10.79
CA THR A 223 -9.37 5.19 10.24
C THR A 223 -10.51 4.95 11.23
N ALA A 224 -10.27 4.58 12.50
CA ALA A 224 -11.41 4.24 13.37
C ALA A 224 -11.35 4.52 14.90
N LEU A 225 -10.21 4.76 15.57
CA LEU A 225 -10.17 4.47 17.02
C LEU A 225 -9.37 5.42 17.93
N TRP A 226 -9.39 6.74 17.72
CA TRP A 226 -8.75 7.68 18.67
C TRP A 226 -9.70 8.30 19.71
N ALA A 227 -10.96 7.85 19.76
CA ALA A 227 -12.02 8.53 20.50
C ALA A 227 -12.26 8.05 21.96
N GLY A 228 -11.45 7.14 22.51
CA GLY A 228 -11.80 6.46 23.78
C GLY A 228 -10.86 6.71 24.97
N ASP A 229 -9.54 6.65 24.75
CA ASP A 229 -8.54 6.66 25.83
C ASP A 229 -7.31 7.49 25.39
N PRO A 230 -7.01 8.61 26.07
CA PRO A 230 -5.86 9.46 25.77
C PRO A 230 -4.49 8.77 25.88
N SER A 231 -4.36 7.69 26.65
CA SER A 231 -3.11 6.91 26.78
C SER A 231 -2.92 5.92 25.65
N LEU A 232 -4.01 5.31 25.15
CA LEU A 232 -3.99 4.50 23.93
C LEU A 232 -3.65 5.38 22.72
N SER A 233 -4.23 6.58 22.64
CA SER A 233 -3.94 7.51 21.53
C SER A 233 -2.47 7.97 21.47
N ARG A 234 -1.78 8.09 22.62
CA ARG A 234 -0.33 8.41 22.68
C ARG A 234 0.53 7.31 22.05
N LEU A 235 0.36 6.09 22.54
CA LEU A 235 1.19 4.95 22.17
C LEU A 235 0.89 4.48 20.73
N ASP A 236 -0.37 4.54 20.31
CA ASP A 236 -0.76 4.23 18.94
C ASP A 236 -0.20 5.27 17.96
N ALA A 237 -0.22 6.57 18.31
CA ALA A 237 0.39 7.62 17.50
C ALA A 237 1.91 7.46 17.38
N LEU A 238 2.61 7.13 18.47
CA LEU A 238 4.05 6.87 18.44
C LEU A 238 4.39 5.64 17.59
N LYS A 239 3.57 4.58 17.64
CA LYS A 239 3.76 3.38 16.81
C LYS A 239 3.49 3.65 15.33
N ALA A 240 2.50 4.50 15.02
CA ALA A 240 2.25 4.95 13.66
C ALA A 240 3.43 5.74 13.10
N ALA A 241 3.95 6.72 13.86
CA ALA A 241 5.16 7.44 13.51
C ALA A 241 6.36 6.49 13.29
N LEU A 242 6.60 5.55 14.22
CA LEU A 242 7.71 4.61 14.13
C LEU A 242 7.61 3.73 12.87
N HIS A 243 6.39 3.35 12.48
CA HIS A 243 6.20 2.58 11.26
C HIS A 243 6.65 3.37 10.03
N GLY A 244 6.29 4.65 9.94
CA GLY A 244 6.71 5.51 8.83
C GLY A 244 8.22 5.66 8.73
N GLU A 245 8.89 5.99 9.85
CA GLU A 245 10.37 6.10 9.88
C GLU A 245 11.05 4.77 9.52
N LYS A 246 10.49 3.63 9.95
CA LYS A 246 11.03 2.32 9.56
C LYS A 246 10.93 2.06 8.06
N LEU A 247 9.87 2.51 7.40
CA LEU A 247 9.73 2.39 5.94
C LEU A 247 10.78 3.26 5.21
N GLY A 248 11.01 4.49 5.67
CA GLY A 248 12.06 5.36 5.14
C GLY A 248 13.46 4.78 5.35
N PHE A 249 13.75 4.35 6.58
CA PHE A 249 15.00 3.67 6.92
C PHE A 249 15.27 2.43 6.05
N GLU A 250 14.27 1.55 5.90
CA GLU A 250 14.38 0.34 5.09
C GLU A 250 14.60 0.65 3.61
N PHE A 251 13.99 1.72 3.10
CA PHE A 251 14.23 2.22 1.75
C PHE A 251 15.69 2.59 1.53
N TYR A 252 16.22 3.50 2.34
CA TYR A 252 17.60 3.95 2.18
C TYR A 252 18.61 2.82 2.42
N LEU A 253 18.34 1.92 3.38
CA LEU A 253 19.19 0.75 3.63
C LEU A 253 19.23 -0.19 2.42
N THR A 254 18.08 -0.41 1.77
CA THR A 254 17.98 -1.22 0.56
C THR A 254 18.75 -0.57 -0.59
N VAL A 255 18.59 0.74 -0.80
CA VAL A 255 19.32 1.46 -1.84
C VAL A 255 20.82 1.36 -1.63
N ALA A 256 21.30 1.63 -0.41
CA ALA A 256 22.72 1.56 -0.06
C ALA A 256 23.32 0.15 -0.27
N GLY A 257 22.53 -0.91 -0.06
CA GLY A 257 22.99 -2.29 -0.22
C GLY A 257 22.98 -2.82 -1.66
N HIS A 258 22.25 -2.17 -2.57
CA HIS A 258 21.99 -2.70 -3.92
C HIS A 258 22.48 -1.80 -5.06
N THR A 259 22.68 -0.51 -4.81
CA THR A 259 23.18 0.40 -5.84
C THR A 259 24.61 0.04 -6.28
N LYS A 260 24.93 0.30 -7.54
CA LYS A 260 26.29 0.20 -8.10
C LYS A 260 26.96 1.57 -8.22
N ASP A 261 26.21 2.63 -7.98
CA ASP A 261 26.68 4.01 -8.04
C ASP A 261 27.19 4.44 -6.66
N ALA A 262 28.47 4.81 -6.59
CA ALA A 262 29.14 5.19 -5.35
C ALA A 262 28.59 6.49 -4.73
N GLU A 263 28.06 7.40 -5.56
CA GLU A 263 27.45 8.64 -5.08
C GLU A 263 26.11 8.33 -4.41
N ILE A 264 25.26 7.52 -5.07
CA ILE A 264 23.99 7.05 -4.49
C ILE A 264 24.24 6.25 -3.20
N GLU A 265 25.26 5.38 -3.18
CA GLU A 265 25.61 4.61 -1.98
C GLU A 265 25.98 5.52 -0.81
N THR A 266 26.77 6.57 -1.08
CA THR A 266 27.19 7.53 -0.07
C THR A 266 26.00 8.31 0.47
N LEU A 267 25.17 8.86 -0.42
CA LEU A 267 23.96 9.59 -0.05
C LEU A 267 22.99 8.71 0.74
N ALA A 268 22.70 7.50 0.27
CA ALA A 268 21.80 6.58 0.96
C ALA A 268 22.30 6.24 2.37
N LYS A 269 23.62 6.09 2.59
CA LYS A 269 24.18 5.87 3.93
C LYS A 269 24.03 7.08 4.86
N GLU A 270 24.06 8.31 4.33
CA GLU A 270 23.77 9.52 5.11
C GLU A 270 22.32 9.49 5.60
N PHE A 271 21.37 9.27 4.70
CA PHE A 271 19.95 9.17 5.04
C PHE A 271 19.64 7.99 5.98
N VAL A 272 20.27 6.82 5.82
CA VAL A 272 20.14 5.70 6.76
C VAL A 272 20.52 6.12 8.18
N LYS A 273 21.57 6.93 8.32
CA LYS A 273 22.02 7.40 9.63
C LYS A 273 20.98 8.36 10.23
N GLU A 274 20.49 9.31 9.45
CA GLU A 274 19.46 10.28 9.86
C GLU A 274 18.18 9.58 10.31
N GLU A 275 17.64 8.68 9.49
CA GLU A 275 16.42 7.91 9.82
C GLU A 275 16.63 7.01 11.06
N SER A 276 17.84 6.47 11.25
CA SER A 276 18.15 5.67 12.45
C SER A 276 18.05 6.49 13.74
N GLU A 277 18.33 7.79 13.68
CA GLU A 277 18.21 8.69 14.83
C GLU A 277 16.72 8.93 15.16
N HIS A 278 15.86 9.14 14.15
CA HIS A 278 14.41 9.27 14.35
C HIS A 278 13.79 7.99 14.91
N VAL A 279 14.11 6.84 14.33
CA VAL A 279 13.68 5.52 14.82
C VAL A 279 14.07 5.34 16.29
N ALA A 280 15.32 5.64 16.64
CA ALA A 280 15.80 5.52 18.01
C ALA A 280 15.11 6.49 18.99
N ILE A 281 14.78 7.71 18.55
CA ILE A 281 14.00 8.66 19.34
C ILE A 281 12.62 8.05 19.63
N LEU A 282 11.90 7.61 18.60
CA LEU A 282 10.55 7.07 18.73
C LEU A 282 10.50 5.80 19.58
N GLU A 283 11.47 4.88 19.42
CA GLU A 283 11.58 3.67 20.24
C GLU A 283 11.74 4.00 21.72
N ARG A 284 12.58 4.98 22.08
CA ARG A 284 12.74 5.43 23.48
C ARG A 284 11.44 6.04 24.04
N TRP A 285 10.70 6.80 23.23
CA TRP A 285 9.42 7.35 23.64
C TRP A 285 8.37 6.26 23.86
N ILE A 286 8.31 5.25 22.98
CA ILE A 286 7.41 4.10 23.14
C ILE A 286 7.74 3.32 24.40
N GLU A 287 9.02 3.02 24.66
CA GLU A 287 9.46 2.34 25.89
C GLU A 287 9.03 3.10 27.15
N ARG A 288 9.19 4.43 27.14
CA ARG A 288 8.75 5.30 28.24
C ARG A 288 7.24 5.23 28.47
N GLU A 289 6.43 5.31 27.41
CA GLU A 289 4.97 5.24 27.51
C GLU A 289 4.48 3.85 27.95
N GLU A 290 5.10 2.78 27.43
CA GLU A 290 4.79 1.40 27.84
C GLU A 290 5.11 1.17 29.32
N ALA A 291 6.24 1.68 29.81
CA ALA A 291 6.62 1.62 31.22
C ALA A 291 5.64 2.40 32.12
N ALA A 292 5.26 3.62 31.73
CA ALA A 292 4.30 4.45 32.46
C ALA A 292 2.92 3.78 32.55
N ARG A 293 2.45 3.18 31.44
CA ARG A 293 1.19 2.44 31.39
C ARG A 293 1.22 1.21 32.30
N LYS A 294 2.33 0.45 32.28
CA LYS A 294 2.49 -0.72 33.15
C LYS A 294 2.44 -0.35 34.63
N LEU A 295 3.03 0.79 35.01
CA LEU A 295 2.97 1.32 36.37
C LEU A 295 1.56 1.77 36.77
N ALA A 296 0.78 2.36 35.84
CA ALA A 296 -0.59 2.78 36.12
C ALA A 296 -1.60 1.62 36.25
N LEU A 297 -1.28 0.45 35.69
CA LEU A 297 -2.09 -0.77 35.76
C LEU A 297 -1.74 -1.68 36.96
N ALA A 298 -0.64 -1.41 37.66
CA ALA A 298 -0.15 -2.18 38.80
C ALA A 298 -0.66 -1.60 40.13
#